data_AF-A0A945VBB0-F1
#
_entry.id   AF-A0A945VBB0-F1
#
_cell.length_a   1.000
_cell.length_b   1.000
_cell.length_c   1.000
_cell.angle_alpha   90.00
_cell.angle_beta   90.00
_cell.angle_gamma   90.00
#
_symmetry.space_group_name_H-M   'P 1'
#
loop_
_entity.id
_entity.type
_entity.pdbx_description
1 polymer ?
#
loop_
_entity_poly.entity_id
_entity_poly.type
_entity_poly.pdbx_seq_one_letter_code
_entity_poly.pdbx_strand_id
1 'polypeptide(L)'
;MLDISRYLSIIREYGLSQMQFWIIALLIGIASGLATLGFRLAITYLQFFSYGESGISLTDAVSQLPWFTVMIIPITGGLIVGIILNIFTKDGRARSVGHVIEGAALYEGRVEGKAGLASSFASVITLSTGGSTGREGPVVLLGSLISSKVSRWINADGITGRNLMGCAVAAAVSASFNAPLAGALFALEVVLRHYAIQALAPILIASVAGTVISRLYFGNVTEFTLPVHTQDFYIELPAHLLLGIVCAFVAVSFIKSVFWAETLGDKFQKILRIPNWSRPAFAGAFLGLIAIKFPHIIGVGYETMSLALNGNLLFWTAISFAFAKGLAVVITLAGRMGGGIFSPSLMLGALTGLAFGWIAVSIFPSVDGDETLYA
;
A
#
# COMPACT_ATOMS: atom_id res chain seq x y z
N MET A 1 8.80 12.30 -39.57
CA MET A 1 8.42 12.73 -38.21
C MET A 1 6.90 12.78 -38.20
N LEU A 2 6.26 11.66 -37.86
CA LEU A 2 4.84 11.42 -38.10
C LEU A 2 3.96 12.36 -37.26
N ASP A 3 2.82 12.71 -37.86
CA ASP A 3 1.85 13.73 -37.50
C ASP A 3 1.06 13.37 -36.22
N ILE A 4 1.75 13.31 -35.07
CA ILE A 4 1.17 13.03 -33.75
C ILE A 4 0.03 14.01 -33.44
N SER A 5 0.15 15.27 -33.91
CA SER A 5 -0.89 16.29 -33.84
C SER A 5 -2.19 15.89 -34.52
N ARG A 6 -2.11 15.37 -35.75
CA ARG A 6 -3.27 14.97 -36.54
C ARG A 6 -3.94 13.69 -36.02
N TYR A 7 -3.16 12.75 -35.48
CA TYR A 7 -3.73 11.58 -34.81
C TYR A 7 -4.46 11.96 -33.50
N LEU A 8 -3.89 12.88 -32.72
CA LEU A 8 -4.54 13.38 -31.51
C LEU A 8 -5.83 14.14 -31.81
N SER A 9 -5.91 14.89 -32.91
CA SER A 9 -7.16 15.58 -33.31
C SER A 9 -8.26 14.58 -33.68
N ILE A 10 -7.93 13.52 -34.42
CA ILE A 10 -8.89 12.48 -34.80
C ILE A 10 -9.44 11.75 -33.56
N ILE A 11 -8.58 11.38 -32.60
CA ILE A 11 -9.00 10.72 -31.36
C ILE A 11 -9.93 11.62 -30.55
N ARG A 12 -9.66 12.93 -30.52
CA ARG A 12 -10.50 13.91 -29.81
C ARG A 12 -11.86 14.13 -30.46
N GLU A 13 -11.96 13.95 -31.77
CA GLU A 13 -13.18 14.23 -32.55
C GLU A 13 -14.09 13.00 -32.69
N TYR A 14 -13.53 11.80 -32.81
CA TYR A 14 -14.29 10.55 -33.06
C TYR A 14 -14.27 9.54 -31.91
N GLY A 15 -13.51 9.78 -30.84
CA GLY A 15 -13.30 8.83 -29.75
C GLY A 15 -12.29 7.72 -30.09
N LEU A 16 -11.99 6.86 -29.11
CA LEU A 16 -11.02 5.76 -29.28
C LEU A 16 -11.69 4.51 -29.86
N SER A 17 -11.05 3.90 -30.86
CA SER A 17 -11.39 2.53 -31.25
C SER A 17 -10.97 1.53 -30.17
N GLN A 18 -11.58 0.34 -30.13
CA GLN A 18 -11.24 -0.69 -29.14
C GLN A 18 -9.74 -1.07 -29.17
N MET A 19 -9.18 -1.25 -30.38
CA MET A 19 -7.75 -1.56 -30.53
C MET A 19 -6.86 -0.43 -30.01
N GLN A 20 -7.20 0.83 -30.30
CA GLN A 20 -6.45 1.98 -29.78
C GLN A 20 -6.51 2.03 -28.25
N PHE A 21 -7.68 1.78 -27.67
CA PHE A 21 -7.82 1.74 -26.22
C PHE A 21 -6.95 0.65 -25.58
N TRP A 22 -6.87 -0.53 -26.18
CA TRP A 22 -6.05 -1.64 -25.67
C TRP A 22 -4.55 -1.32 -25.75
N ILE A 23 -4.09 -0.68 -26.82
CA ILE A 23 -2.70 -0.22 -26.94
C ILE A 23 -2.40 0.85 -25.87
N ILE A 24 -3.29 1.80 -25.67
CA ILE A 24 -3.13 2.82 -24.62
C ILE A 24 -3.13 2.16 -23.23
N ALA A 25 -4.00 1.18 -22.99
CA ALA A 25 -4.05 0.43 -21.73
C ALA A 25 -2.74 -0.31 -21.48
N LEU A 26 -2.17 -0.96 -22.50
CA LEU A 26 -0.85 -1.60 -22.42
C LEU A 26 0.25 -0.58 -22.06
N LEU A 27 0.29 0.56 -22.75
CA LEU A 27 1.28 1.62 -22.49
C LEU A 27 1.14 2.23 -21.10
N ILE A 28 -0.09 2.46 -20.64
CA ILE A 28 -0.37 2.89 -19.27
C ILE A 28 0.08 1.82 -18.28
N GLY A 29 -0.17 0.55 -18.57
CA GLY A 29 0.26 -0.57 -17.73
C GLY A 29 1.77 -0.62 -17.56
N ILE A 30 2.51 -0.47 -18.67
CA ILE A 30 3.98 -0.39 -18.67
C ILE A 30 4.44 0.83 -17.86
N ALA A 31 3.89 2.02 -18.11
CA ALA A 31 4.28 3.23 -17.42
C ALA A 31 4.00 3.18 -15.92
N SER A 32 2.83 2.66 -15.52
CA SER A 32 2.44 2.48 -14.12
C SER A 32 3.30 1.42 -13.42
N GLY A 33 3.61 0.32 -14.11
CA GLY A 33 4.53 -0.71 -13.64
C GLY A 33 5.95 -0.17 -13.42
N LEU A 34 6.49 0.59 -14.38
CA LEU A 34 7.81 1.22 -14.27
C LEU A 34 7.86 2.22 -13.12
N ALA A 35 6.79 2.98 -12.93
CA ALA A 35 6.75 3.96 -11.87
C ALA A 35 6.59 3.32 -10.48
N THR A 36 5.87 2.20 -10.39
CA THR A 36 5.81 1.34 -9.19
C THR A 36 7.18 0.73 -8.89
N LEU A 37 7.88 0.20 -9.90
CA LEU A 37 9.25 -0.30 -9.77
C LEU A 37 10.19 0.80 -9.26
N GLY A 38 10.15 1.98 -9.88
CA GLY A 38 10.96 3.12 -9.44
C GLY A 38 10.65 3.55 -7.99
N PHE A 39 9.37 3.51 -7.59
CA PHE A 39 8.95 3.78 -6.21
C PHE A 39 9.53 2.75 -5.22
N ARG A 40 9.45 1.46 -5.55
CA ARG A 40 10.04 0.37 -4.74
C ARG A 40 11.55 0.55 -4.59
N LEU A 41 12.25 0.81 -5.70
CA LEU A 41 13.70 1.02 -5.68
C LEU A 41 14.09 2.26 -4.86
N ALA A 42 13.37 3.37 -5.02
CA ALA A 42 13.62 4.56 -4.22
C ALA A 42 13.48 4.29 -2.73
N ILE A 43 12.51 3.46 -2.32
CA ILE A 43 12.37 3.06 -0.92
C ILE A 43 13.60 2.28 -0.46
N THR A 44 13.97 1.23 -1.19
CA THR A 44 15.10 0.36 -0.85
C THR A 44 16.42 1.14 -0.77
N TYR A 45 16.72 2.00 -1.75
CA TYR A 45 17.95 2.80 -1.74
C TYR A 45 18.00 3.79 -0.57
N LEU A 46 16.87 4.41 -0.22
CA LEU A 46 16.82 5.32 0.92
C LEU A 46 16.83 4.57 2.26
N GLN A 47 16.31 3.35 2.33
CA GLN A 47 16.46 2.48 3.51
C GLN A 47 17.92 2.03 3.69
N PHE A 48 18.60 1.64 2.61
CA PHE A 48 20.04 1.39 2.63
C PHE A 48 20.80 2.61 3.16
N PHE A 49 20.50 3.81 2.65
CA PHE A 49 21.16 5.03 3.11
C PHE A 49 20.85 5.39 4.57
N SER A 50 19.61 5.19 5.01
CA SER A 50 19.16 5.60 6.35
C SER A 50 19.57 4.61 7.44
N TYR A 51 19.39 3.32 7.18
CA TYR A 51 19.56 2.25 8.16
C TYR A 51 20.78 1.36 7.89
N GLY A 52 21.50 1.55 6.78
CA GLY A 52 22.64 0.70 6.39
C GLY A 52 22.24 -0.69 5.91
N GLU A 53 20.96 -0.91 5.59
CA GLU A 53 20.39 -2.20 5.20
C GLU A 53 20.95 -2.63 3.84
N SER A 54 21.69 -3.74 3.77
CA SER A 54 22.37 -4.23 2.56
C SER A 54 21.67 -5.39 1.84
N GLY A 55 20.36 -5.56 2.03
CA GLY A 55 19.51 -6.52 1.32
C GLY A 55 19.24 -7.86 2.03
N ILE A 56 19.37 -7.96 3.35
CA ILE A 56 19.14 -9.21 4.11
C ILE A 56 17.86 -9.11 4.96
N SER A 57 17.72 -8.04 5.75
CA SER A 57 16.62 -7.86 6.70
C SER A 57 16.68 -6.45 7.27
N LEU A 58 15.65 -5.65 7.00
CA LEU A 58 15.51 -4.30 7.57
C LEU A 58 15.41 -4.37 9.09
N THR A 59 14.73 -5.40 9.60
CA THR A 59 14.58 -5.62 11.04
C THR A 59 15.93 -5.84 11.72
N ASP A 60 16.82 -6.64 11.12
CA ASP A 60 18.14 -6.92 11.69
C ASP A 60 19.06 -5.70 11.61
N ALA A 61 19.03 -4.98 10.50
CA ALA A 61 19.80 -3.74 10.33
C ALA A 61 19.41 -2.71 11.41
N VAL A 62 18.11 -2.49 11.63
CA VAL A 62 17.62 -1.57 12.68
C VAL A 62 18.05 -2.02 14.08
N SER A 63 17.97 -3.33 14.35
CA SER A 63 18.27 -3.89 15.68
C SER A 63 19.72 -3.71 16.11
N GLN A 64 20.64 -3.58 15.14
CA GLN A 64 22.07 -3.35 15.40
C GLN A 64 22.44 -1.88 15.56
N LEU A 65 21.54 -0.96 15.23
CA LEU A 65 21.81 0.47 15.32
C LEU A 65 21.67 0.98 16.75
N PRO A 66 22.44 2.03 17.12
CA PRO A 66 22.23 2.72 18.38
C PRO A 66 20.80 3.28 18.50
N TRP A 67 20.22 3.23 19.70
CA TRP A 67 18.84 3.68 19.96
C TRP A 67 18.58 5.12 19.48
N PHE A 68 19.57 6.01 19.55
CA PHE A 68 19.44 7.39 19.10
C PHE A 68 19.30 7.49 17.58
N THR A 69 19.95 6.61 16.82
CA THR A 69 19.83 6.55 15.35
C THR A 69 18.43 6.07 14.96
N VAL A 70 17.94 5.01 15.61
CA VAL A 70 16.58 4.47 15.43
C VAL A 70 15.51 5.53 15.73
N MET A 71 15.81 6.49 16.61
CA MET A 71 14.91 7.60 16.93
C MET A 71 15.03 8.78 15.95
N ILE A 72 16.25 9.19 15.59
CA ILE A 72 16.50 10.37 14.75
C ILE A 72 15.99 10.17 13.32
N ILE A 73 16.13 8.97 12.76
CA ILE A 73 15.74 8.71 11.37
C ILE A 73 14.23 8.97 11.14
N PRO A 74 13.29 8.38 11.91
CA PRO A 74 11.87 8.70 11.76
C PRO A 74 11.52 10.17 12.02
N ILE A 75 12.19 10.83 12.97
CA ILE A 75 11.95 12.26 13.28
C ILE A 75 12.31 13.14 12.08
N THR A 76 13.52 12.95 11.53
CA THR A 76 14.00 13.70 10.37
C THR A 76 13.17 13.40 9.14
N GLY A 77 12.81 12.13 8.91
CA GLY A 77 11.88 11.74 7.86
C GLY A 77 10.53 12.41 7.97
N GLY A 78 9.94 12.40 9.17
CA GLY A 78 8.71 13.12 9.48
C GLY A 78 8.84 14.62 9.21
N LEU A 79 9.92 15.26 9.63
CA LEU A 79 10.14 16.68 9.37
C LEU A 79 10.16 17.01 7.87
N ILE A 80 10.88 16.22 7.08
CA ILE A 80 10.95 16.40 5.62
C ILE A 80 9.56 16.20 5.00
N VAL A 81 8.84 15.16 5.40
CA VAL A 81 7.47 14.90 4.94
C VAL A 81 6.54 16.06 5.26
N GLY A 82 6.61 16.59 6.48
CA GLY A 82 5.81 17.74 6.89
C GLY A 82 6.13 19.01 6.10
N ILE A 83 7.39 19.26 5.77
CA ILE A 83 7.78 20.39 4.91
C ILE A 83 7.22 20.22 3.49
N ILE A 84 7.36 19.03 2.89
CA ILE A 84 6.83 18.73 1.55
C ILE A 84 5.32 18.96 1.53
N LEU A 85 4.57 18.38 2.46
CA LEU A 85 3.12 18.50 2.48
C LEU A 85 2.69 19.95 2.75
N ASN A 86 3.37 20.66 3.64
CA ASN A 86 3.05 22.06 3.92
C ASN A 86 3.25 23.00 2.71
N ILE A 87 4.19 22.68 1.82
CA ILE A 87 4.46 23.49 0.61
C ILE A 87 3.52 23.09 -0.54
N PHE A 88 3.28 21.80 -0.74
CA PHE A 88 2.64 21.28 -1.95
C PHE A 88 1.17 20.88 -1.78
N THR A 89 0.64 20.80 -0.55
CA THR A 89 -0.78 20.53 -0.29
C THR A 89 -1.42 21.63 0.56
N LYS A 90 -2.66 22.00 0.23
CA LYS A 90 -3.36 23.13 0.90
C LYS A 90 -3.72 22.82 2.35
N ASP A 91 -3.94 21.55 2.65
CA ASP A 91 -4.37 21.01 3.95
C ASP A 91 -3.22 20.39 4.76
N GLY A 92 -2.02 20.32 4.19
CA GLY A 92 -0.87 19.64 4.80
C GLY A 92 -1.09 18.14 4.97
N ARG A 93 -1.95 17.51 4.15
CA ARG A 93 -2.26 16.08 4.21
C ARG A 93 -1.75 15.36 2.96
N ALA A 94 -1.33 14.11 3.15
CA ALA A 94 -0.97 13.23 2.05
C ALA A 94 -2.23 12.69 1.37
N ARG A 95 -2.22 12.66 0.03
CA ARG A 95 -3.22 11.99 -0.80
C ARG A 95 -3.01 10.48 -0.75
N SER A 96 -4.10 9.73 -0.86
CA SER A 96 -4.15 8.27 -0.65
C SER A 96 -5.08 7.60 -1.66
N VAL A 97 -5.24 6.27 -1.56
CA VAL A 97 -6.20 5.51 -2.39
C VAL A 97 -7.61 6.09 -2.31
N GLY A 98 -8.02 6.64 -1.15
CA GLY A 98 -9.33 7.28 -1.01
C GLY A 98 -9.56 8.40 -2.03
N HIS A 99 -8.51 9.17 -2.35
CA HIS A 99 -8.59 10.24 -3.35
C HIS A 99 -8.61 9.70 -4.79
N VAL A 100 -8.09 8.49 -5.01
CA VAL A 100 -8.21 7.79 -6.30
C VAL A 100 -9.63 7.27 -6.48
N ILE A 101 -10.22 6.69 -5.43
CA ILE A 101 -11.64 6.25 -5.43
C ILE A 101 -12.55 7.47 -5.63
N GLU A 102 -12.30 8.57 -4.93
CA GLU A 102 -13.01 9.84 -5.13
C GLU A 102 -12.83 10.37 -6.56
N GLY A 103 -11.61 10.33 -7.10
CA GLY A 103 -11.31 10.69 -8.49
C GLY A 103 -12.10 9.86 -9.51
N ALA A 104 -12.23 8.56 -9.28
CA ALA A 104 -13.05 7.67 -10.09
C ALA A 104 -14.54 8.01 -9.99
N ALA A 105 -15.04 8.35 -8.79
CA ALA A 105 -16.45 8.58 -8.55
C ALA A 105 -16.93 9.98 -8.97
N LEU A 106 -16.13 11.02 -8.72
CA LEU A 106 -16.55 12.43 -8.78
C LEU A 106 -15.82 13.26 -9.84
N TYR A 107 -14.64 12.83 -10.28
CA TYR A 107 -13.76 13.63 -11.14
C TYR A 107 -13.38 12.92 -12.45
N GLU A 108 -14.30 12.13 -12.99
CA GLU A 108 -14.15 11.49 -14.31
C GLU A 108 -12.87 10.63 -14.45
N GLY A 109 -12.45 9.99 -13.35
CA GLY A 109 -11.23 9.19 -13.31
C GLY A 109 -9.95 10.03 -13.31
N ARG A 110 -9.96 11.20 -12.67
CA ARG A 110 -8.79 12.09 -12.56
C ARG A 110 -8.47 12.44 -11.10
N VAL A 111 -7.19 12.65 -10.83
CA VAL A 111 -6.67 13.03 -9.50
C VAL A 111 -5.84 14.32 -9.53
N GLU A 112 -5.67 14.93 -8.37
CA GLU A 112 -4.88 16.16 -8.20
C GLU A 112 -3.40 15.95 -8.54
N GLY A 113 -2.91 16.64 -9.57
CA GLY A 113 -1.54 16.47 -10.08
C GLY A 113 -0.44 16.81 -9.06
N LYS A 114 -0.38 18.09 -8.64
CA LYS A 114 0.70 18.60 -7.77
C LYS A 114 0.70 17.94 -6.39
N ALA A 115 -0.47 17.91 -5.74
CA ALA A 115 -0.63 17.31 -4.43
C ALA A 115 -0.39 15.79 -4.46
N GLY A 116 -0.84 15.11 -5.53
CA GLY A 116 -0.61 13.68 -5.70
C GLY A 116 0.88 13.34 -5.82
N LEU A 117 1.63 14.03 -6.67
CA LEU A 117 3.07 13.82 -6.82
C LEU A 117 3.82 14.07 -5.51
N ALA A 118 3.53 15.19 -4.83
CA ALA A 118 4.13 15.50 -3.54
C ALA A 118 3.82 14.43 -2.48
N SER A 119 2.60 13.88 -2.49
CA SER A 119 2.19 12.81 -1.58
C SER A 119 2.92 11.50 -1.87
N SER A 120 3.14 11.16 -3.14
CA SER A 120 3.97 9.99 -3.51
C SER A 120 5.41 10.18 -3.02
N PHE A 121 6.05 11.32 -3.26
CA PHE A 121 7.41 11.59 -2.74
C PHE A 121 7.47 11.56 -1.21
N ALA A 122 6.51 12.19 -0.54
CA ALA A 122 6.40 12.14 0.92
C ALA A 122 6.24 10.70 1.43
N SER A 123 5.53 9.84 0.70
CA SER A 123 5.35 8.45 1.06
C SER A 123 6.62 7.62 0.87
N VAL A 124 7.43 7.89 -0.16
CA VAL A 124 8.76 7.29 -0.28
C VAL A 124 9.58 7.59 0.97
N ILE A 125 9.67 8.86 1.36
CA ILE A 125 10.44 9.28 2.54
C ILE A 125 9.88 8.63 3.80
N THR A 126 8.55 8.64 3.97
CA THR A 126 7.88 8.00 5.11
C THR A 126 8.28 6.52 5.22
N LEU A 127 8.13 5.75 4.15
CA LEU A 127 8.44 4.32 4.13
C LEU A 127 9.93 4.04 4.33
N SER A 128 10.80 4.91 3.83
CA SER A 128 12.25 4.76 3.94
C SER A 128 12.82 5.14 5.30
N THR A 129 12.16 6.06 6.00
CA THR A 129 12.65 6.59 7.29
C THR A 129 11.94 5.96 8.50
N GLY A 130 11.10 4.94 8.29
CA GLY A 130 10.52 4.14 9.36
C GLY A 130 9.06 4.41 9.70
N GLY A 131 8.35 5.11 8.82
CA GLY A 131 6.88 5.12 8.80
C GLY A 131 6.32 3.72 8.62
N SER A 132 5.46 3.30 9.56
CA SER A 132 4.80 1.99 9.53
C SER A 132 3.56 2.08 8.66
N THR A 133 3.71 1.83 7.36
CA THR A 133 2.62 1.93 6.39
C THR A 133 2.94 1.06 5.16
N GLY A 134 1.97 0.88 4.27
CA GLY A 134 2.15 0.19 2.99
C GLY A 134 2.51 1.13 1.84
N ARG A 135 3.26 0.60 0.86
CA ARG A 135 3.63 1.30 -0.40
C ARG A 135 2.50 1.35 -1.43
N GLU A 136 1.49 0.52 -1.26
CA GLU A 136 0.43 0.26 -2.24
C GLU A 136 -0.43 1.48 -2.54
N GLY A 137 -0.81 2.23 -1.49
CA GLY A 137 -1.62 3.43 -1.69
C GLY A 137 -0.91 4.50 -2.54
N PRO A 138 0.35 4.84 -2.21
CA PRO A 138 1.16 5.75 -3.01
C PRO A 138 1.37 5.33 -4.46
N VAL A 139 1.58 4.04 -4.75
CA VAL A 139 1.79 3.58 -6.15
C VAL A 139 0.48 3.57 -6.94
N VAL A 140 -0.65 3.24 -6.31
CA VAL A 140 -2.00 3.37 -6.89
C VAL A 140 -2.29 4.83 -7.27
N LEU A 141 -1.95 5.78 -6.39
CA LEU A 141 -2.06 7.20 -6.66
C LEU A 141 -1.12 7.62 -7.81
N LEU A 142 0.11 7.12 -7.80
CA LEU A 142 1.11 7.43 -8.82
C LEU A 142 0.68 6.93 -10.20
N GLY A 143 0.18 5.70 -10.30
CA GLY A 143 -0.45 5.17 -11.52
C GLY A 143 -1.63 6.05 -11.98
N SER A 144 -2.48 6.46 -11.04
CA SER A 144 -3.63 7.33 -11.34
C SER A 144 -3.23 8.72 -11.83
N LEU A 145 -2.06 9.24 -11.44
CA LEU A 145 -1.51 10.49 -11.99
C LEU A 145 -1.12 10.32 -13.47
N ILE A 146 -0.56 9.17 -13.83
CA ILE A 146 -0.20 8.81 -15.21
C ILE A 146 -1.48 8.75 -16.06
N SER A 147 -2.49 7.99 -15.63
CA SER A 147 -3.76 7.91 -16.36
C SER A 147 -4.47 9.27 -16.45
N SER A 148 -4.44 10.09 -15.39
CA SER A 148 -5.02 11.44 -15.38
C SER A 148 -4.35 12.36 -16.41
N LYS A 149 -3.05 12.19 -16.63
CA LYS A 149 -2.30 12.96 -17.64
C LYS A 149 -2.65 12.49 -19.05
N VAL A 150 -2.69 11.17 -19.27
CA VAL A 150 -3.08 10.58 -20.56
C VAL A 150 -4.53 10.94 -20.92
N SER A 151 -5.46 10.83 -19.96
CA SER A 151 -6.87 11.20 -20.11
C SER A 151 -7.04 12.66 -20.54
N ARG A 152 -6.28 13.59 -19.95
CA ARG A 152 -6.28 15.00 -20.36
C ARG A 152 -5.67 15.22 -21.74
N TRP A 153 -4.63 14.48 -22.09
CA TRP A 153 -4.00 14.61 -23.41
C TRP A 153 -4.92 14.20 -24.55
N ILE A 154 -5.67 13.12 -24.38
CA ILE A 154 -6.60 12.63 -25.41
C ILE A 154 -8.02 13.20 -25.27
N ASN A 155 -8.25 14.09 -24.30
CA ASN A 155 -9.55 14.66 -23.95
C ASN A 155 -10.63 13.58 -23.73
N ALA A 156 -10.27 12.53 -22.99
CA ALA A 156 -11.16 11.40 -22.72
C ALA A 156 -12.42 11.84 -21.97
N ASP A 157 -13.56 11.25 -22.32
CA ASP A 157 -14.80 11.39 -21.56
C ASP A 157 -14.72 10.64 -20.21
N GLY A 158 -15.72 10.81 -19.35
CA GLY A 158 -15.71 10.22 -18.00
C GLY A 158 -15.69 8.69 -17.96
N ILE A 159 -16.24 7.99 -18.95
CA ILE A 159 -16.19 6.52 -18.99
C ILE A 159 -14.78 6.08 -19.37
N THR A 160 -14.23 6.63 -20.45
CA THR A 160 -12.87 6.34 -20.90
C THR A 160 -11.84 6.72 -19.82
N GLY A 161 -11.97 7.88 -19.19
CA GLY A 161 -11.09 8.34 -18.11
C GLY A 161 -11.04 7.36 -16.93
N ARG A 162 -12.21 6.87 -16.49
CA ARG A 162 -12.31 5.85 -15.43
C ARG A 162 -11.67 4.53 -15.85
N ASN A 163 -11.91 4.06 -17.08
CA ASN A 163 -11.29 2.82 -17.56
C ASN A 163 -9.76 2.93 -17.64
N LEU A 164 -9.21 4.08 -18.07
CA LEU A 164 -7.76 4.33 -18.08
C LEU A 164 -7.18 4.37 -16.67
N MET A 165 -7.90 4.97 -15.71
CA MET A 165 -7.53 4.91 -14.29
C MET A 165 -7.52 3.46 -13.78
N GLY A 166 -8.54 2.66 -14.09
CA GLY A 166 -8.57 1.24 -13.74
C GLY A 166 -7.36 0.47 -14.29
N CYS A 167 -6.98 0.72 -15.54
CA CYS A 167 -5.78 0.12 -16.14
C CYS A 167 -4.50 0.48 -15.37
N ALA A 168 -4.34 1.76 -15.00
CA ALA A 168 -3.17 2.21 -14.26
C ALA A 168 -3.12 1.67 -12.83
N VAL A 169 -4.26 1.65 -12.13
CA VAL A 169 -4.38 1.10 -10.77
C VAL A 169 -4.08 -0.39 -10.77
N ALA A 170 -4.67 -1.15 -11.71
CA ALA A 170 -4.42 -2.58 -11.80
C ALA A 170 -2.95 -2.89 -12.03
N ALA A 171 -2.32 -2.18 -12.98
CA ALA A 171 -0.90 -2.32 -13.23
C ALA A 171 -0.02 -1.96 -12.03
N ALA A 172 -0.35 -0.91 -11.28
CA ALA A 172 0.41 -0.49 -10.10
C ALA A 172 0.36 -1.55 -8.99
N VAL A 173 -0.84 -2.03 -8.65
CA VAL A 173 -1.04 -3.05 -7.61
C VAL A 173 -0.36 -4.35 -8.02
N SER A 174 -0.51 -4.76 -9.29
CA SER A 174 0.10 -5.98 -9.81
C SER A 174 1.62 -5.92 -9.86
N ALA A 175 2.20 -4.77 -10.21
CA ALA A 175 3.65 -4.56 -10.16
C ALA A 175 4.18 -4.52 -8.71
N SER A 176 3.34 -4.14 -7.75
CA SER A 176 3.75 -4.07 -6.35
C SER A 176 3.65 -5.42 -5.63
N PHE A 177 2.67 -6.26 -5.97
CA PHE A 177 2.45 -7.57 -5.34
C PHE A 177 2.89 -8.77 -6.17
N ASN A 178 3.34 -8.55 -7.40
CA ASN A 178 3.54 -9.63 -8.37
C ASN A 178 2.26 -10.49 -8.61
N ALA A 179 1.09 -9.86 -8.49
CA ALA A 179 -0.23 -10.52 -8.44
C ALA A 179 -1.22 -9.92 -9.47
N PRO A 180 -1.17 -10.32 -10.75
CA PRO A 180 -1.96 -9.72 -11.82
C PRO A 180 -3.48 -9.82 -11.63
N LEU A 181 -3.96 -10.95 -11.09
CA LEU A 181 -5.39 -11.14 -10.84
C LEU A 181 -5.88 -10.24 -9.69
N ALA A 182 -5.11 -10.18 -8.60
CA ALA A 182 -5.45 -9.35 -7.46
C ALA A 182 -5.49 -7.85 -7.83
N GLY A 183 -4.52 -7.36 -8.61
CA GLY A 183 -4.53 -5.96 -9.06
C GLY A 183 -5.70 -5.63 -9.98
N ALA A 184 -6.06 -6.53 -10.89
CA ALA A 184 -7.23 -6.35 -11.76
C ALA A 184 -8.54 -6.31 -10.97
N LEU A 185 -8.73 -7.24 -10.03
CA LEU A 185 -9.91 -7.27 -9.17
C LEU A 185 -9.97 -6.04 -8.26
N PHE A 186 -8.84 -5.62 -7.68
CA PHE A 186 -8.77 -4.41 -6.87
C PHE A 186 -9.22 -3.17 -7.64
N ALA A 187 -8.77 -3.01 -8.90
CA ALA A 187 -9.19 -1.89 -9.74
C ALA A 187 -10.71 -1.91 -10.01
N LEU A 188 -11.27 -3.08 -10.32
CA LEU A 188 -12.69 -3.22 -10.67
C LEU A 188 -13.62 -3.07 -9.46
N GLU A 189 -13.27 -3.70 -8.34
CA GLU A 189 -14.13 -3.81 -7.17
C GLU A 189 -13.99 -2.60 -6.24
N VAL A 190 -12.75 -2.20 -5.94
CA VAL A 190 -12.46 -1.17 -4.93
C VAL A 190 -12.45 0.23 -5.53
N VAL A 191 -11.82 0.41 -6.70
CA VAL A 191 -11.66 1.75 -7.29
C VAL A 191 -12.81 2.14 -8.20
N LEU A 192 -13.15 1.30 -9.18
CA LEU A 192 -14.17 1.64 -10.16
C LEU A 192 -15.59 1.31 -9.67
N ARG A 193 -15.73 0.29 -8.82
CA ARG A 193 -17.01 -0.23 -8.32
C ARG A 193 -18.02 -0.47 -9.45
N HIS A 194 -17.53 -0.86 -10.63
CA HIS A 194 -18.33 -1.03 -11.83
C HIS A 194 -17.72 -2.12 -12.72
N TYR A 195 -18.45 -3.23 -12.88
CA TYR A 195 -18.04 -4.36 -13.72
C TYR A 195 -18.58 -4.19 -15.14
N ALA A 196 -17.99 -3.27 -15.90
CA ALA A 196 -18.22 -3.26 -17.34
C ALA A 196 -17.35 -4.35 -17.98
N ILE A 197 -17.99 -5.35 -18.62
CA ILE A 197 -17.29 -6.44 -19.33
C ILE A 197 -16.29 -5.86 -20.36
N GLN A 198 -16.63 -4.73 -20.98
CA GLN A 198 -15.79 -4.03 -21.95
C GLN A 198 -14.50 -3.45 -21.34
N ALA A 199 -14.48 -3.14 -20.04
CA ALA A 199 -13.31 -2.62 -19.33
C ALA A 199 -12.40 -3.74 -18.80
N LEU A 200 -12.90 -4.97 -18.67
CA LEU A 200 -12.16 -6.09 -18.08
C LEU A 200 -10.90 -6.45 -18.88
N ALA A 201 -11.05 -6.64 -20.20
CA ALA A 201 -9.93 -7.02 -21.07
C ALA A 201 -8.76 -6.02 -21.02
N PRO A 202 -8.95 -4.70 -21.24
CA PRO A 202 -7.84 -3.75 -21.18
C PRO A 202 -7.24 -3.60 -19.78
N ILE A 203 -8.04 -3.72 -18.71
CA ILE A 203 -7.53 -3.72 -17.33
C ILE A 203 -6.62 -4.94 -17.08
N LEU A 204 -7.01 -6.13 -17.55
CA LEU A 204 -6.18 -7.33 -17.45
C LEU A 204 -4.87 -7.18 -18.25
N ILE A 205 -4.93 -6.64 -19.47
CA ILE A 205 -3.74 -6.36 -20.29
C ILE A 205 -2.77 -5.45 -19.53
N ALA A 206 -3.26 -4.34 -18.98
CA ALA A 206 -2.44 -3.41 -18.21
C ALA A 206 -1.88 -4.07 -16.93
N SER A 207 -2.69 -4.87 -16.24
CA SER A 207 -2.30 -5.60 -15.04
C SER A 207 -1.14 -6.58 -15.29
N VAL A 208 -1.24 -7.36 -16.37
CA VAL A 208 -0.18 -8.28 -16.82
C VAL A 208 1.07 -7.49 -17.19
N ALA A 209 0.94 -6.38 -17.91
CA ALA A 209 2.08 -5.54 -18.26
C ALA A 209 2.81 -5.00 -17.02
N GLY A 210 2.10 -4.51 -16.01
CA GLY A 210 2.69 -4.09 -14.73
C GLY A 210 3.44 -5.22 -14.02
N THR A 211 2.84 -6.41 -14.00
CA THR A 211 3.48 -7.61 -13.44
C THR A 211 4.78 -7.97 -14.18
N VAL A 212 4.74 -7.97 -15.52
CA VAL A 212 5.92 -8.24 -16.35
C VAL A 212 7.04 -7.26 -16.04
N ILE A 213 6.75 -5.95 -15.94
CA ILE A 213 7.76 -4.95 -15.56
C ILE A 213 8.40 -5.26 -14.20
N SER A 214 7.60 -5.62 -13.20
CA SER A 214 8.15 -6.01 -11.90
C SER A 214 9.03 -7.27 -12.00
N ARG A 215 8.59 -8.30 -12.74
CA ARG A 215 9.31 -9.57 -12.91
C ARG A 215 10.61 -9.43 -13.70
N LEU A 216 10.69 -8.47 -14.63
CA LEU A 216 11.93 -8.19 -15.36
C LEU A 216 13.06 -7.74 -14.43
N TYR A 217 12.73 -7.10 -13.30
CA TYR A 217 13.72 -6.64 -12.33
C TYR A 217 13.87 -7.58 -11.13
N PHE A 218 12.76 -7.97 -10.48
CA PHE A 218 12.78 -8.78 -9.27
C PHE A 218 12.75 -10.29 -9.53
N GLY A 219 12.62 -10.71 -10.79
CA GLY A 219 12.47 -12.11 -11.16
C GLY A 219 11.05 -12.64 -10.99
N ASN A 220 10.85 -13.92 -11.34
CA ASN A 220 9.57 -14.61 -11.22
C ASN A 220 9.43 -15.34 -9.88
N VAL A 221 9.68 -14.63 -8.78
CA VAL A 221 9.55 -15.15 -7.42
C VAL A 221 8.22 -14.70 -6.80
N THR A 222 7.53 -15.59 -6.11
CA THR A 222 6.39 -15.21 -5.28
C THR A 222 6.87 -14.34 -4.13
N GLU A 223 6.08 -13.35 -3.73
CA GLU A 223 6.46 -12.46 -2.61
C GLU A 223 6.49 -13.23 -1.28
N PHE A 224 5.68 -14.29 -1.17
CA PHE A 224 5.67 -15.22 -0.04
C PHE A 224 5.81 -16.65 -0.54
N THR A 225 6.60 -17.45 0.19
CA THR A 225 6.66 -18.90 0.05
C THR A 225 5.97 -19.49 1.27
N LEU A 226 4.96 -20.32 1.04
CA LEU A 226 4.13 -20.91 2.08
C LEU A 226 4.40 -22.42 2.18
N PRO A 227 4.28 -23.00 3.39
CA PRO A 227 4.23 -24.44 3.54
C PRO A 227 3.04 -25.04 2.77
N VAL A 228 3.19 -26.29 2.31
CA VAL A 228 2.12 -27.00 1.61
C VAL A 228 1.29 -27.74 2.65
N HIS A 229 0.01 -27.37 2.78
CA HIS A 229 -0.94 -28.05 3.67
C HIS A 229 -1.72 -29.12 2.91
N THR A 230 -1.84 -30.32 3.49
CA THR A 230 -2.53 -31.48 2.88
C THR A 230 -3.77 -31.92 3.68
N GLN A 231 -4.48 -30.98 4.31
CA GLN A 231 -5.55 -31.27 5.27
C GLN A 231 -6.97 -31.27 4.68
N ASP A 232 -7.89 -31.89 5.42
CA ASP A 232 -9.31 -32.05 5.06
C ASP A 232 -10.07 -30.71 5.23
N PHE A 233 -10.12 -29.96 4.12
CA PHE A 233 -10.77 -28.65 3.98
C PHE A 233 -12.12 -28.51 4.71
N TYR A 234 -12.96 -29.56 4.71
CA TYR A 234 -14.32 -29.47 5.23
C TYR A 234 -14.41 -29.36 6.75
N ILE A 235 -13.45 -29.93 7.47
CA ILE A 235 -13.51 -29.96 8.94
C ILE A 235 -13.11 -28.60 9.53
N GLU A 236 -12.24 -27.88 8.83
CA GLU A 236 -11.70 -26.58 9.24
C GLU A 236 -12.66 -25.40 8.97
N LEU A 237 -13.72 -25.60 8.17
CA LEU A 237 -14.65 -24.54 7.76
C LEU A 237 -15.28 -23.76 8.93
N PRO A 238 -15.76 -24.39 10.01
CA PRO A 238 -16.32 -23.65 11.15
C PRO A 238 -15.28 -22.76 11.84
N ALA A 239 -14.03 -23.21 11.95
CA ALA A 239 -12.94 -22.44 12.54
C ALA A 239 -12.61 -21.22 11.67
N HIS A 240 -12.58 -21.37 10.34
CA HIS A 240 -12.41 -20.24 9.40
C HIS A 240 -13.56 -19.23 9.48
N LEU A 241 -14.80 -19.67 9.71
CA LEU A 241 -15.94 -18.78 9.93
C LEU A 241 -15.74 -17.94 11.21
N LEU A 242 -15.31 -18.57 12.31
CA LEU A 242 -14.99 -17.88 13.56
C LEU A 242 -13.83 -16.90 13.39
N LEU A 243 -12.78 -17.29 12.67
CA LEU A 243 -11.67 -16.40 12.32
C LEU A 243 -12.17 -15.17 11.56
N GLY A 244 -13.09 -15.33 10.61
CA GLY A 244 -13.72 -14.21 9.91
C GLY A 244 -14.38 -13.19 10.85
N ILE A 245 -15.06 -13.66 11.90
CA ILE A 245 -15.67 -12.82 12.93
C ILE A 245 -14.58 -12.09 13.74
N VAL A 246 -13.53 -12.79 14.15
CA VAL A 246 -12.39 -12.20 14.87
C VAL A 246 -11.72 -11.11 14.04
N CYS A 247 -11.43 -11.40 12.77
CA CYS A 247 -10.86 -10.44 11.82
C CYS A 247 -11.77 -9.21 11.62
N ALA A 248 -13.09 -9.38 11.62
CA ALA A 248 -14.02 -8.25 11.55
C ALA A 248 -13.90 -7.33 12.79
N PHE A 249 -13.80 -7.89 14.00
CA PHE A 249 -13.59 -7.09 15.22
C PHE A 249 -12.23 -6.36 15.19
N VAL A 250 -11.17 -7.03 14.76
CA VAL A 250 -9.83 -6.43 14.62
C VAL A 250 -9.86 -5.28 13.60
N ALA A 251 -10.46 -5.50 12.43
CA ALA A 251 -10.56 -4.50 11.37
C ALA A 251 -11.35 -3.26 11.80
N VAL A 252 -12.52 -3.44 12.43
CA VAL A 252 -13.34 -2.32 12.93
C VAL A 252 -12.59 -1.54 14.00
N SER A 253 -11.93 -2.23 14.93
CA SER A 253 -11.15 -1.60 15.99
C SER A 253 -9.97 -0.80 15.41
N PHE A 254 -9.28 -1.37 14.42
CA PHE A 254 -8.15 -0.73 13.75
C PHE A 254 -8.57 0.53 12.99
N ILE A 255 -9.60 0.44 12.14
CA ILE A 255 -10.09 1.59 11.35
C ILE A 255 -10.60 2.70 12.28
N LYS A 256 -11.39 2.36 13.32
CA LYS A 256 -11.86 3.36 14.29
C LYS A 256 -10.70 4.02 15.04
N SER A 257 -9.65 3.27 15.36
CA SER A 257 -8.45 3.82 16.03
C SER A 257 -7.72 4.83 15.15
N VAL A 258 -7.61 4.59 13.84
CA VAL A 258 -7.03 5.55 12.89
C VAL A 258 -7.81 6.87 12.89
N PHE A 259 -9.13 6.82 12.71
CA PHE A 259 -9.95 8.04 12.68
C PHE A 259 -9.99 8.77 14.03
N TRP A 260 -10.03 8.02 15.14
CA TRP A 260 -10.00 8.60 16.47
C TRP A 260 -8.67 9.30 16.75
N ALA A 261 -7.54 8.66 16.41
CA ALA A 261 -6.21 9.26 16.55
C ALA A 261 -6.02 10.49 15.65
N GLU A 262 -6.56 10.47 14.42
CA GLU A 262 -6.52 11.64 13.53
C GLU A 262 -7.28 12.82 14.14
N THR A 263 -8.48 12.58 14.65
CA THR A 263 -9.33 13.58 15.31
C THR A 263 -8.65 14.15 16.56
N LEU A 264 -8.04 13.28 17.36
CA LEU A 264 -7.29 13.66 18.55
C LEU A 264 -6.07 14.51 18.18
N GLY A 265 -5.32 14.10 17.15
CA GLY A 265 -4.19 14.84 16.60
C GLY A 265 -4.59 16.22 16.08
N ASP A 266 -5.73 16.33 15.39
CA ASP A 266 -6.28 17.62 14.93
C ASP A 266 -6.64 18.54 16.13
N LYS A 267 -7.21 17.99 17.21
CA LYS A 267 -7.52 18.75 18.43
C LYS A 267 -6.24 19.24 19.12
N PHE A 268 -5.27 18.36 19.35
CA PHE A 268 -3.99 18.73 19.97
C PHE A 268 -3.23 19.78 19.15
N GLN A 269 -3.20 19.60 17.82
CA GLN A 269 -2.55 20.56 16.94
C GLN A 269 -3.16 21.96 17.05
N LYS A 270 -4.49 22.06 17.16
CA LYS A 270 -5.20 23.34 17.37
C LYS A 270 -4.92 23.95 18.75
N ILE A 271 -4.95 23.15 19.81
CA ILE A 271 -4.73 23.61 21.20
C ILE A 271 -3.30 24.13 21.37
N LEU A 272 -2.32 23.34 20.93
CA LEU A 272 -0.89 23.64 21.08
C LEU A 272 -0.34 24.56 19.98
N ARG A 273 -1.19 24.96 19.00
CA ARG A 273 -0.83 25.79 17.83
C ARG A 273 0.39 25.25 17.07
N ILE A 274 0.48 23.92 16.98
CA ILE A 274 1.58 23.23 16.32
C ILE A 274 1.50 23.47 14.80
N PRO A 275 2.58 23.95 14.16
CA PRO A 275 2.56 24.19 12.73
C PRO A 275 2.46 22.88 11.96
N ASN A 276 1.74 22.89 10.82
CA ASN A 276 1.43 21.70 10.02
C ASN A 276 2.67 20.84 9.70
N TRP A 277 3.81 21.47 9.41
CA TRP A 277 5.05 20.78 9.04
C TRP A 277 5.68 19.97 10.18
N SER A 278 5.36 20.27 11.45
CA SER A 278 5.98 19.61 12.60
C SER A 278 5.21 18.37 13.09
N ARG A 279 3.92 18.25 12.75
CA ARG A 279 3.08 17.12 13.17
C ARG A 279 3.63 15.76 12.70
N PRO A 280 4.09 15.61 11.44
CA PRO A 280 4.73 14.37 11.01
C PRO A 280 6.05 14.07 11.75
N ALA A 281 6.81 15.09 12.18
CA ALA A 281 8.03 14.89 12.97
C ALA A 281 7.73 14.32 14.37
N PHE A 282 6.64 14.77 15.02
CA PHE A 282 6.19 14.18 16.27
C PHE A 282 5.74 12.72 16.11
N ALA A 283 5.04 12.41 15.02
CA ALA A 283 4.71 11.01 14.70
C ALA A 283 5.98 10.17 14.51
N GLY A 284 6.98 10.72 13.80
CA GLY A 284 8.32 10.14 13.71
C GLY A 284 8.93 9.84 15.08
N ALA A 285 8.89 10.78 16.02
CA ALA A 285 9.42 10.57 17.38
C ALA A 285 8.74 9.39 18.09
N PHE A 286 7.40 9.29 18.01
CA PHE A 286 6.67 8.16 18.57
C PHE A 286 7.00 6.83 17.88
N LEU A 287 7.16 6.83 16.56
CA LEU A 287 7.58 5.65 15.81
C LEU A 287 8.99 5.19 16.21
N GLY A 288 9.93 6.12 16.32
CA GLY A 288 11.28 5.83 16.81
C GLY A 288 11.29 5.23 18.21
N LEU A 289 10.47 5.77 19.12
CA LEU A 289 10.30 5.21 20.48
C LEU A 289 9.78 3.77 20.46
N ILE A 290 8.78 3.46 19.63
CA ILE A 290 8.26 2.09 19.50
C ILE A 290 9.31 1.18 18.85
N ALA A 291 10.00 1.66 17.82
CA ALA A 291 10.98 0.90 17.06
C ALA A 291 12.20 0.46 17.87
N ILE A 292 12.58 1.19 18.92
CA ILE A 292 13.67 0.78 19.84
C ILE A 292 13.39 -0.61 20.43
N LYS A 293 12.12 -0.91 20.76
CA LYS A 293 11.73 -2.21 21.31
C LYS A 293 11.17 -3.16 20.25
N PHE A 294 10.51 -2.62 19.24
CA PHE A 294 9.83 -3.39 18.19
C PHE A 294 10.32 -2.96 16.80
N PRO A 295 11.56 -3.29 16.40
CA PRO A 295 12.10 -2.88 15.09
C PRO A 295 11.25 -3.36 13.90
N HIS A 296 10.55 -4.48 14.06
CA HIS A 296 9.57 -5.08 13.14
C HIS A 296 8.46 -4.13 12.65
N ILE A 297 8.18 -3.02 13.35
CA ILE A 297 7.16 -2.07 12.90
C ILE A 297 7.63 -1.21 11.71
N ILE A 298 8.94 -1.07 11.51
CA ILE A 298 9.52 -0.16 10.53
C ILE A 298 9.18 -0.62 9.11
N GLY A 299 8.78 0.34 8.27
CA GLY A 299 8.48 0.10 6.87
C GLY A 299 7.22 -0.75 6.65
N VAL A 300 7.26 -1.58 5.61
CA VAL A 300 6.08 -2.31 5.13
C VAL A 300 5.71 -3.48 6.05
N GLY A 301 6.70 -4.25 6.52
CA GLY A 301 6.50 -5.41 7.41
C GLY A 301 6.36 -6.77 6.70
N TYR A 302 6.82 -6.91 5.46
CA TYR A 302 6.76 -8.19 4.74
C TYR A 302 7.62 -9.29 5.37
N GLU A 303 8.76 -8.96 5.99
CA GLU A 303 9.56 -9.91 6.76
C GLU A 303 8.74 -10.54 7.89
N THR A 304 8.11 -9.70 8.71
CA THR A 304 7.30 -10.17 9.84
C THR A 304 6.03 -10.90 9.38
N MET A 305 5.42 -10.45 8.28
CA MET A 305 4.31 -11.17 7.65
C MET A 305 4.75 -12.55 7.17
N SER A 306 5.93 -12.67 6.55
CA SER A 306 6.47 -13.96 6.11
C SER A 306 6.77 -14.90 7.29
N LEU A 307 7.32 -14.37 8.39
CA LEU A 307 7.52 -15.15 9.61
C LEU A 307 6.20 -15.66 10.19
N ALA A 308 5.14 -14.86 10.12
CA ALA A 308 3.82 -15.25 10.58
C ALA A 308 3.23 -16.39 9.72
N LEU A 309 3.27 -16.21 8.40
CA LEU A 309 2.74 -17.17 7.43
C LEU A 309 3.50 -18.51 7.41
N ASN A 310 4.76 -18.53 7.88
CA ASN A 310 5.57 -19.74 7.99
C ASN A 310 5.58 -20.33 9.42
N GLY A 311 4.79 -19.77 10.35
CA GLY A 311 4.67 -20.32 11.71
C GLY A 311 5.89 -20.09 12.59
N ASN A 312 6.79 -19.20 12.17
CA ASN A 312 8.03 -18.91 12.90
C ASN A 312 7.83 -17.91 14.05
N LEU A 313 6.58 -17.63 14.43
CA LEU A 313 6.23 -16.73 15.53
C LEU A 313 5.39 -17.46 16.58
N LEU A 314 5.79 -17.29 17.83
CA LEU A 314 5.01 -17.76 18.99
C LEU A 314 3.74 -16.91 19.16
N PHE A 315 2.73 -17.50 19.79
CA PHE A 315 1.43 -16.87 20.08
C PHE A 315 1.54 -15.43 20.63
N TRP A 316 2.28 -15.25 21.74
CA TRP A 316 2.42 -13.92 22.36
C TRP A 316 3.24 -12.95 21.51
N THR A 317 4.20 -13.45 20.74
CA THR A 317 4.97 -12.64 19.80
C THR A 317 4.05 -12.12 18.69
N ALA A 318 3.21 -12.98 18.10
CA ALA A 318 2.25 -12.59 17.07
C ALA A 318 1.28 -11.50 17.56
N ILE A 319 0.70 -11.67 18.76
CA ILE A 319 -0.19 -10.67 19.38
C ILE A 319 0.56 -9.35 19.62
N SER A 320 1.79 -9.42 20.17
CA SER A 320 2.57 -8.22 20.45
C SER A 320 2.94 -7.45 19.18
N PHE A 321 3.28 -8.16 18.09
CA PHE A 321 3.60 -7.56 16.81
C PHE A 321 2.36 -6.99 16.13
N ALA A 322 1.21 -7.66 16.24
CA ALA A 322 -0.06 -7.13 15.73
C ALA A 322 -0.41 -5.81 16.41
N PHE A 323 -0.31 -5.77 17.74
CA PHE A 323 -0.57 -4.55 18.51
C PHE A 323 0.44 -3.43 18.18
N ALA A 324 1.74 -3.75 18.18
CA ALA A 324 2.79 -2.78 17.89
C ALA A 324 2.66 -2.22 16.46
N LYS A 325 2.41 -3.09 15.47
CA LYS A 325 2.21 -2.69 14.07
C LYS A 325 0.94 -1.84 13.93
N GLY A 326 -0.17 -2.27 14.51
CA GLY A 326 -1.43 -1.52 14.48
C GLY A 326 -1.27 -0.11 15.06
N LEU A 327 -0.66 0.00 16.24
CA LEU A 327 -0.37 1.28 16.89
C LEU A 327 0.55 2.15 16.02
N ALA A 328 1.62 1.58 15.47
CA ALA A 328 2.54 2.30 14.60
C ALA A 328 1.86 2.84 13.33
N VAL A 329 0.96 2.07 12.71
CA VAL A 329 0.19 2.55 11.54
C VAL A 329 -0.77 3.66 11.93
N VAL A 330 -1.47 3.52 13.06
CA VAL A 330 -2.36 4.57 13.58
C VAL A 330 -1.59 5.87 13.79
N ILE A 331 -0.41 5.81 14.42
CA ILE A 331 0.47 6.98 14.64
C ILE A 331 0.96 7.56 13.31
N THR A 332 1.39 6.72 12.37
CA THR A 332 1.90 7.14 11.06
C THR A 332 0.83 7.92 10.28
N LEU A 333 -0.37 7.35 10.16
CA LEU A 333 -1.48 7.94 9.40
C LEU A 333 -2.07 9.16 10.13
N ALA A 334 -2.32 9.08 11.43
CA ALA A 334 -2.79 10.23 12.23
C ALA A 334 -1.74 11.35 12.29
N GLY A 335 -0.46 11.00 12.16
CA GLY A 335 0.67 11.91 12.02
C GLY A 335 0.71 12.67 10.70
N ARG A 336 -0.17 12.36 9.75
CA ARG A 336 -0.17 12.87 8.36
C ARG A 336 1.06 12.47 7.55
N MET A 337 1.76 11.41 7.96
CA MET A 337 2.83 10.85 7.13
C MET A 337 2.22 10.14 5.90
N GLY A 338 2.98 10.04 4.81
CA GLY A 338 2.48 9.49 3.55
C GLY A 338 2.51 7.95 3.53
N GLY A 339 1.48 7.32 2.97
CA GLY A 339 1.44 5.85 2.87
C GLY A 339 0.05 5.29 2.57
N GLY A 340 -0.06 3.96 2.55
CA GLY A 340 -1.33 3.23 2.43
C GLY A 340 -1.56 2.22 3.55
N ILE A 341 -2.83 1.92 3.87
CA ILE A 341 -3.21 0.98 4.93
C ILE A 341 -3.20 -0.49 4.48
N PHE A 342 -3.04 -0.75 3.18
CA PHE A 342 -3.23 -2.06 2.56
C PHE A 342 -2.27 -3.13 3.11
N SER A 343 -0.95 -2.97 2.94
CA SER A 343 0.04 -3.95 3.43
C SER A 343 -0.02 -4.17 4.94
N PRO A 344 -0.15 -3.13 5.79
CA PRO A 344 -0.32 -3.35 7.23
C PRO A 344 -1.60 -4.12 7.58
N SER A 345 -2.67 -3.99 6.80
CA SER A 345 -3.90 -4.77 7.02
C SER A 345 -3.68 -6.26 6.70
N LEU A 346 -2.90 -6.58 5.66
CA LEU A 346 -2.50 -7.96 5.37
C LEU A 346 -1.67 -8.56 6.51
N MET A 347 -0.69 -7.81 7.01
CA MET A 347 0.15 -8.23 8.14
C MET A 347 -0.67 -8.44 9.42
N LEU A 348 -1.61 -7.52 9.73
CA LEU A 348 -2.53 -7.71 10.85
C LEU A 348 -3.41 -8.95 10.67
N GLY A 349 -3.87 -9.23 9.45
CA GLY A 349 -4.57 -10.45 9.10
C GLY A 349 -3.75 -11.70 9.41
N ALA A 350 -2.53 -11.79 8.87
CA ALA A 350 -1.64 -12.93 9.07
C ALA A 350 -1.28 -13.16 10.55
N LEU A 351 -1.01 -12.09 11.30
CA LEU A 351 -0.68 -12.22 12.73
C LEU A 351 -1.91 -12.61 13.57
N THR A 352 -3.09 -12.10 13.22
CA THR A 352 -4.35 -12.47 13.89
C THR A 352 -4.70 -13.93 13.59
N GLY A 353 -4.55 -14.33 12.32
CA GLY A 353 -4.74 -15.67 11.83
C GLY A 353 -3.83 -16.69 12.52
N LEU A 354 -2.53 -16.42 12.56
CA LEU A 354 -1.59 -17.27 13.29
C LEU A 354 -1.93 -17.39 14.79
N ALA A 355 -2.25 -16.27 15.44
CA ALA A 355 -2.63 -16.28 16.85
C ALA A 355 -3.92 -17.08 17.10
N PHE A 356 -4.88 -17.00 16.16
CA PHE A 356 -6.08 -17.83 16.19
C PHE A 356 -5.74 -19.32 15.99
N GLY A 357 -4.88 -19.64 15.02
CA GLY A 357 -4.43 -21.01 14.75
C GLY A 357 -3.81 -21.67 15.98
N TRP A 358 -2.93 -20.98 16.69
CA TRP A 358 -2.37 -21.46 17.98
C TRP A 358 -3.45 -21.83 19.01
N ILE A 359 -4.55 -21.08 19.06
CA ILE A 359 -5.67 -21.36 19.97
C ILE A 359 -6.47 -22.55 19.46
N ALA A 360 -6.86 -22.56 18.19
CA ALA A 360 -7.65 -23.61 17.57
C ALA A 360 -6.98 -24.98 17.79
N VAL A 361 -5.72 -25.12 17.33
CA VAL A 361 -4.93 -26.35 17.44
C VAL A 361 -4.79 -26.83 18.87
N SER A 362 -4.69 -25.92 19.85
CA SER A 362 -4.60 -26.29 21.26
C SER A 362 -5.90 -26.87 21.84
N ILE A 363 -7.06 -26.48 21.29
CA ILE A 363 -8.39 -26.91 21.75
C ILE A 363 -8.81 -28.21 21.06
N PHE A 364 -8.50 -28.38 19.77
CA PHE A 364 -8.81 -29.62 19.02
C PHE A 364 -7.57 -30.25 18.37
N PRO A 365 -6.60 -30.79 19.15
CA PRO A 365 -5.34 -31.31 18.61
C PRO A 365 -5.49 -32.51 17.68
N SER A 366 -6.63 -33.22 17.75
CA SER A 366 -6.93 -34.39 16.93
C SER A 366 -7.60 -34.08 15.60
N VAL A 367 -7.99 -32.81 15.40
CA VAL A 367 -8.81 -32.35 14.28
C VAL A 367 -8.11 -31.24 13.51
N ASP A 368 -7.46 -30.34 14.25
CA ASP A 368 -6.99 -29.06 13.72
C ASP A 368 -5.61 -29.17 13.09
N GLY A 369 -5.51 -28.44 11.99
CA GLY A 369 -4.38 -28.42 11.12
C GLY A 369 -3.11 -27.75 11.64
N ASP A 370 -2.20 -27.43 10.71
CA ASP A 370 -1.02 -26.62 11.03
C ASP A 370 -1.49 -25.19 11.39
N GLU A 371 -1.02 -24.59 12.49
CA GLU A 371 -1.43 -23.25 12.92
C GLU A 371 -1.28 -22.19 11.83
N THR A 372 -0.36 -22.42 10.88
CA THR A 372 -0.09 -21.54 9.74
C THR A 372 -1.18 -21.52 8.69
N LEU A 373 -2.07 -22.52 8.65
CA LEU A 373 -3.23 -22.55 7.74
C LEU A 373 -4.16 -21.35 7.96
N TYR A 374 -4.24 -20.89 9.21
CA TYR A 374 -5.11 -19.79 9.61
C TYR A 374 -4.50 -18.40 9.39
N ALA A 375 -3.18 -18.32 9.20
CA ALA A 375 -2.43 -17.09 8.94
C ALA A 375 -2.59 -16.64 7.48
#